data_AF-A0A1G4Z210-F1
#
_entry.id   AF-A0A1G4Z210-F1
#
_cell.length_a   1.000
_cell.length_b   1.000
_cell.length_c   1.000
_cell.angle_alpha   90.00
_cell.angle_beta   90.00
_cell.angle_gamma   90.00
#
_symmetry.space_group_name_H-M   'P 1'
#
loop_
_entity.id
_entity.type
_entity.pdbx_description
1 polymer ?
#
loop_
_entity_poly.entity_id
_entity_poly.type
_entity_poly.pdbx_seq_one_letter_code
_entity_poly.pdbx_strand_id
1 'polypeptide(L)'
;MIEDAIKAADELVKLVPFLGNNPDKEDYEHALEMVEQLLTHVPDSSLVALLTAQIEHYENNDPELAAFNARIAALPRGVAALRVLMDQHGLNQSSFRDEIGQRSLVSRILNGERNLTVDHIRALAKRFNVSTDVFIEPAHHIAG
;
A
#
# COMPACT_ATOMS: atom_id res chain seq x y z
N MET A 1 -37.98 3.49 -0.29
CA MET A 1 -36.66 4.01 -0.74
C MET A 1 -35.58 3.77 0.32
N ILE A 2 -35.63 4.41 1.51
CA ILE A 2 -34.60 4.16 2.54
C ILE A 2 -34.74 2.79 3.22
N GLU A 3 -35.97 2.36 3.50
CA GLU A 3 -36.27 1.05 4.10
C GLU A 3 -35.84 -0.11 3.19
N ASP A 4 -36.11 0.01 1.88
CA ASP A 4 -35.71 -0.99 0.89
C ASP A 4 -34.18 -1.10 0.78
N ALA A 5 -33.47 0.03 0.86
CA ALA A 5 -32.02 0.07 0.84
C ALA A 5 -31.40 -0.57 2.09
N ILE A 6 -31.93 -0.26 3.28
CA ILE A 6 -31.51 -0.90 4.53
C ILE A 6 -31.72 -2.42 4.44
N LYS A 7 -32.90 -2.84 3.99
CA LYS A 7 -33.21 -4.26 3.83
C LYS A 7 -32.26 -4.96 2.85
N ALA A 8 -31.94 -4.32 1.73
CA ALA A 8 -30.99 -4.87 0.76
C ALA A 8 -29.57 -5.00 1.36
N ALA A 9 -29.14 -4.01 2.15
CA ALA A 9 -27.87 -4.07 2.86
C ALA A 9 -27.85 -5.19 3.91
N ASP A 10 -28.93 -5.35 4.69
CA ASP A 10 -29.04 -6.43 5.68
C ASP A 10 -28.99 -7.81 5.02
N GLU A 11 -29.66 -8.00 3.88
CA GLU A 11 -29.58 -9.25 3.11
C GLU A 11 -28.17 -9.49 2.55
N LEU A 12 -27.47 -8.45 2.10
CA LEU A 12 -26.09 -8.57 1.65
C LEU A 12 -25.17 -8.97 2.82
N VAL A 13 -25.31 -8.37 4.00
CA VAL A 13 -24.52 -8.72 5.19
C VAL A 13 -24.77 -10.16 5.63
N LYS A 14 -25.97 -10.71 5.45
CA LYS A 14 -26.21 -12.14 5.70
C LYS A 14 -25.43 -13.06 4.76
N LEU A 15 -25.24 -12.63 3.50
CA LEU A 15 -24.50 -13.39 2.49
C LEU A 15 -23.00 -13.19 2.61
N VAL A 16 -22.58 -12.01 3.07
CA VAL A 16 -21.19 -11.59 3.22
C VAL A 16 -21.02 -10.97 4.61
N PRO A 17 -20.89 -11.79 5.67
CA PRO A 17 -20.83 -11.31 7.05
C PRO A 17 -19.72 -10.30 7.31
N PHE A 18 -18.64 -10.38 6.53
CA PHE A 18 -17.51 -9.45 6.59
C PHE A 18 -17.91 -7.97 6.42
N LEU A 19 -18.97 -7.69 5.65
CA LEU A 19 -19.50 -6.33 5.45
C LEU A 19 -20.29 -5.80 6.65
N GLY A 20 -20.50 -6.62 7.69
CA GLY A 20 -21.16 -6.24 8.93
C GLY A 20 -20.26 -5.41 9.86
N ASN A 21 -20.80 -5.13 11.05
CA ASN A 21 -20.13 -4.24 12.02
C ASN A 21 -19.00 -4.88 12.82
N ASN A 22 -18.93 -6.21 12.88
CA ASN A 22 -17.96 -6.91 13.73
C ASN A 22 -17.46 -8.19 13.07
N PRO A 23 -16.77 -8.08 11.93
CA PRO A 23 -16.17 -9.24 11.26
C PRO A 23 -15.10 -9.87 12.14
N ASP A 24 -15.01 -11.19 12.11
CA ASP A 24 -13.90 -11.91 12.71
C ASP A 24 -12.82 -12.26 11.68
N LYS A 25 -11.84 -13.07 12.10
CA LYS A 25 -10.73 -13.48 11.25
C LYS A 25 -11.16 -14.43 10.12
N GLU A 26 -12.16 -15.27 10.37
CA GLU A 26 -12.69 -16.20 9.37
C GLU A 26 -13.47 -15.42 8.29
N ASP A 27 -14.25 -14.42 8.71
CA ASP A 27 -14.90 -13.48 7.77
C ASP A 27 -13.88 -12.74 6.90
N TYR A 28 -12.76 -12.31 7.50
CA TYR A 28 -11.67 -11.65 6.79
C TYR A 28 -11.01 -12.56 5.74
N GLU A 29 -10.66 -13.80 6.11
CA GLU A 29 -10.06 -14.77 5.20
C GLU A 29 -11.00 -15.08 4.02
N HIS A 30 -12.29 -15.29 4.28
CA HIS A 30 -13.29 -15.49 3.22
C HIS A 30 -13.45 -14.25 2.33
N ALA A 31 -13.35 -13.04 2.88
CA ALA A 31 -13.40 -11.81 2.10
C ALA A 31 -12.22 -11.68 1.14
N LEU A 32 -11.01 -12.09 1.55
CA LEU A 32 -9.83 -12.12 0.67
C LEU A 32 -10.03 -13.07 -0.51
N GLU A 33 -10.50 -14.30 -0.25
CA GLU A 33 -10.80 -15.27 -1.29
C GLU A 33 -11.86 -14.75 -2.28
N MET A 34 -12.88 -14.07 -1.75
CA MET A 34 -13.95 -13.49 -2.56
C MET A 34 -13.42 -12.36 -3.45
N VAL A 35 -12.58 -11.47 -2.92
CA VAL A 35 -11.94 -10.40 -3.72
C VAL A 35 -11.08 -10.99 -4.82
N GLU A 36 -10.29 -12.04 -4.55
CA GLU A 36 -9.49 -12.71 -5.58
C GLU A 36 -10.36 -13.25 -6.73
N GLN A 37 -11.48 -13.90 -6.41
CA GLN A 37 -12.43 -14.39 -7.41
C GLN A 37 -13.10 -13.25 -8.19
N LEU A 38 -13.51 -12.18 -7.50
CA LEU A 38 -14.16 -11.03 -8.12
C LEU A 38 -13.21 -10.31 -9.08
N LEU A 39 -11.96 -10.07 -8.69
CA LEU A 39 -10.95 -9.44 -9.55
C LEU A 39 -10.65 -10.29 -10.79
N THR A 40 -10.76 -11.61 -10.68
CA THR A 40 -10.52 -12.55 -11.79
C THR A 40 -11.70 -12.63 -12.75
N HIS A 41 -12.93 -12.61 -12.24
CA HIS A 41 -14.13 -12.93 -13.04
C HIS A 41 -15.03 -11.73 -13.34
N VAL A 42 -15.16 -10.79 -12.40
CA VAL A 42 -16.08 -9.64 -12.48
C VAL A 42 -15.49 -8.39 -11.79
N PRO A 43 -14.34 -7.89 -12.26
CA PRO A 43 -13.58 -6.83 -11.58
C PRO A 43 -14.35 -5.51 -11.43
N ASP A 44 -15.34 -5.26 -12.29
CA ASP A 44 -16.17 -4.04 -12.25
C ASP A 44 -17.34 -4.12 -11.25
N SER A 45 -17.46 -5.22 -10.51
CA SER A 45 -18.52 -5.39 -9.50
C SER A 45 -18.36 -4.37 -8.37
N SER A 46 -19.45 -3.70 -7.98
CA SER A 46 -19.46 -2.80 -6.82
C SER A 46 -19.09 -3.51 -5.52
N LEU A 47 -19.23 -4.85 -5.47
CA LEU A 47 -18.81 -5.64 -4.31
C LEU A 47 -17.29 -5.62 -4.10
N VAL A 48 -16.49 -5.46 -5.17
CA VAL A 48 -15.03 -5.28 -5.04
C VAL A 48 -14.74 -4.06 -4.19
N ALA A 49 -15.31 -2.90 -4.55
CA ALA A 49 -15.07 -1.65 -3.83
C ALA A 49 -15.51 -1.73 -2.36
N LEU A 50 -16.66 -2.38 -2.09
CA LEU A 50 -17.17 -2.56 -0.72
C LEU A 50 -16.24 -3.44 0.13
N LEU A 51 -15.85 -4.61 -0.41
CA LEU A 51 -14.97 -5.55 0.28
C LEU A 51 -13.58 -4.96 0.51
N THR A 52 -12.98 -4.31 -0.50
CA THR A 52 -11.65 -3.72 -0.36
C THR A 52 -11.61 -2.59 0.65
N ALA A 53 -12.66 -1.76 0.72
CA ALA A 53 -12.76 -0.71 1.72
C ALA A 53 -12.89 -1.28 3.15
N GLN A 54 -13.67 -2.35 3.31
CA GLN A 54 -13.83 -3.02 4.60
C GLN A 54 -12.57 -3.80 5.02
N ILE A 55 -11.85 -4.41 4.08
CA ILE A 55 -10.53 -5.04 4.30
C ILE A 55 -9.54 -4.00 4.79
N GLU A 56 -9.43 -2.86 4.10
CA GLU A 56 -8.54 -1.78 4.52
C GLU A 56 -8.90 -1.28 5.92
N HIS A 57 -10.19 -1.12 6.22
CA HIS A 57 -10.64 -0.75 7.57
C HIS A 57 -10.25 -1.81 8.61
N TYR A 58 -10.45 -3.10 8.32
CA TYR A 58 -10.10 -4.21 9.21
C TYR A 58 -8.59 -4.24 9.50
N GLU A 59 -7.76 -4.26 8.45
CA GLU A 59 -6.30 -4.36 8.56
C GLU A 59 -5.67 -3.14 9.28
N ASN A 60 -6.24 -1.95 9.10
CA ASN A 60 -5.77 -0.74 9.76
C ASN A 60 -6.08 -0.74 11.27
N ASN A 61 -7.10 -1.47 11.72
CA ASN A 61 -7.54 -1.52 13.11
C ASN A 61 -7.18 -2.82 13.84
N ASP A 62 -6.66 -3.83 13.12
CA ASP A 62 -6.24 -5.10 13.71
C ASP A 62 -5.01 -4.92 14.64
N PRO A 63 -5.12 -5.25 15.94
CA PRO A 63 -4.00 -5.22 16.87
C PRO A 63 -2.81 -6.11 16.46
N GLU A 64 -3.04 -7.21 15.74
CA GLU A 64 -1.97 -8.09 15.24
C GLU A 64 -1.14 -7.37 14.17
N LEU A 65 -1.75 -6.47 13.39
CA LEU A 65 -1.10 -5.71 12.31
C LEU A 65 -0.58 -4.35 12.76
N ALA A 66 -0.92 -3.87 13.96
CA ALA A 66 -0.54 -2.54 14.45
C ALA A 66 0.98 -2.27 14.37
N ALA A 67 1.82 -3.23 14.76
CA ALA A 67 3.27 -3.11 14.68
C ALA A 67 3.79 -3.06 13.23
N PHE A 68 3.15 -3.82 12.34
CA PHE A 68 3.46 -3.82 10.91
C PHE A 68 3.06 -2.49 10.25
N ASN A 69 1.85 -2.00 10.55
CA ASN A 69 1.33 -0.72 10.06
C ASN A 69 2.22 0.45 10.51
N ALA A 70 2.64 0.46 11.78
CA ALA A 70 3.58 1.46 12.29
C ALA A 70 4.93 1.44 11.55
N ARG A 71 5.42 0.25 11.19
CA ARG A 71 6.67 0.11 10.42
C ARG A 71 6.53 0.61 8.98
N ILE A 72 5.38 0.35 8.33
CA ILE A 72 5.09 0.87 6.99
C ILE A 72 5.01 2.40 7.04
N ALA A 73 4.25 2.97 7.97
CA ALA A 73 4.08 4.41 8.10
C ALA A 73 5.39 5.15 8.38
N ALA A 74 6.35 4.51 9.06
CA ALA A 74 7.66 5.08 9.35
C ALA A 74 8.68 4.92 8.22
N LEU A 75 8.41 4.09 7.20
CA LEU A 75 9.34 3.82 6.11
C LEU A 75 9.18 4.88 5.01
N PRO A 76 10.20 5.72 4.74
CA PRO A 76 10.09 6.70 3.65
C PRO A 76 9.93 6.00 2.31
N ARG A 77 8.92 6.39 1.52
CA ARG A 77 8.61 5.76 0.23
C ARG A 77 9.80 5.75 -0.73
N GLY A 78 10.58 6.83 -0.76
CA GLY A 78 11.80 6.89 -1.55
C GLY A 78 12.85 5.84 -1.16
N VAL A 79 12.95 5.50 0.13
CA VAL A 79 13.84 4.43 0.63
C VAL A 79 13.28 3.06 0.27
N ALA A 80 11.96 2.85 0.40
CA ALA A 80 11.30 1.61 -0.01
C ALA A 80 11.51 1.34 -1.51
N ALA A 81 11.25 2.34 -2.36
CA ALA A 81 11.47 2.27 -3.80
C ALA A 81 12.93 1.96 -4.15
N LEU A 82 13.89 2.64 -3.52
CA LEU A 82 15.31 2.37 -3.74
C LEU A 82 15.69 0.93 -3.37
N ARG A 83 15.16 0.39 -2.26
CA ARG A 83 15.41 -1.00 -1.85
C ARG A 83 14.86 -2.00 -2.87
N VAL A 84 13.67 -1.77 -3.41
CA VAL A 84 13.07 -2.63 -4.45
C VAL A 84 13.91 -2.58 -5.73
N LEU A 85 14.33 -1.39 -6.18
CA LEU A 85 15.19 -1.25 -7.36
C LEU A 85 16.56 -1.89 -7.16
N MET A 86 17.11 -1.83 -5.94
CA MET A 86 18.34 -2.53 -5.60
C MET A 86 18.17 -4.04 -5.74
N ASP A 87 17.10 -4.59 -5.18
CA ASP A 87 16.81 -6.03 -5.20
C ASP A 87 16.56 -6.54 -6.63
N GLN A 88 15.65 -5.89 -7.37
CA GLN A 88 15.28 -6.28 -8.73
C GLN A 88 16.45 -6.25 -9.72
N HIS A 89 17.41 -5.36 -9.52
CA HIS A 89 18.57 -5.21 -10.41
C HIS A 89 19.86 -5.82 -9.83
N GLY A 90 19.81 -6.50 -8.67
CA GLY A 90 21.00 -7.06 -8.03
C GLY A 90 22.06 -6.03 -7.64
N LEU A 91 21.65 -4.80 -7.33
CA LEU A 91 22.53 -3.67 -7.03
C LEU A 91 22.81 -3.57 -5.53
N ASN A 92 24.05 -3.17 -5.21
CA ASN A 92 24.47 -2.90 -3.84
C ASN A 92 24.69 -1.39 -3.61
N GLN A 93 24.98 -1.00 -2.38
CA GLN A 93 25.14 0.41 -1.99
C GLN A 93 26.26 1.16 -2.74
N SER A 94 27.23 0.46 -3.33
CA SER A 94 28.28 1.08 -4.17
C SER A 94 27.83 1.36 -5.61
N SER A 95 26.64 0.91 -6.00
CA SER A 95 26.17 0.99 -7.38
C SER A 95 25.53 2.33 -7.75
N PHE A 96 25.48 3.30 -6.83
CA PHE A 96 24.74 4.57 -6.97
C PHE A 96 25.63 5.81 -6.94
N ARG A 97 26.89 5.67 -7.42
CA ARG A 97 27.87 6.76 -7.40
C ARG A 97 27.41 7.98 -8.20
N ASP A 98 26.71 7.76 -9.31
CA ASP A 98 26.33 8.84 -10.23
C ASP A 98 24.99 9.49 -9.86
N GLU A 99 24.12 8.79 -9.13
CA GLU A 99 22.79 9.29 -8.75
C GLU A 99 22.74 9.85 -7.33
N ILE A 100 23.46 9.22 -6.40
CA ILE A 100 23.43 9.56 -4.97
C ILE A 100 24.83 9.97 -4.49
N GLY A 101 25.86 9.24 -4.90
CA GLY A 101 27.25 9.47 -4.51
C GLY A 101 27.85 8.30 -3.74
N GLN A 102 28.64 8.61 -2.71
CA GLN A 102 29.43 7.60 -2.01
C GLN A 102 28.56 6.57 -1.28
N ARG A 103 29.06 5.33 -1.17
CA ARG A 103 28.42 4.22 -0.46
C ARG A 103 27.94 4.60 0.96
N SER A 104 28.70 5.44 1.67
CA SER A 104 28.35 5.91 3.02
C SER A 104 27.09 6.78 3.03
N LEU A 105 26.86 7.60 1.99
CA LEU A 105 25.63 8.38 1.86
C LEU A 105 24.44 7.48 1.53
N VAL A 106 24.62 6.52 0.62
CA VAL A 106 23.59 5.53 0.28
C VAL A 106 23.16 4.73 1.53
N SER A 107 24.12 4.29 2.35
CA SER A 107 23.82 3.59 3.61
C SER A 107 22.99 4.45 4.57
N ARG A 108 23.37 5.72 4.76
CA ARG A 108 22.63 6.64 5.64
C ARG A 108 21.21 6.89 5.14
N ILE A 109 21.01 6.96 3.82
CA ILE A 109 19.69 7.07 3.23
C ILE A 109 18.86 5.81 3.48
N LEU A 110 19.44 4.62 3.25
CA LEU A 110 18.75 3.35 3.47
C LEU A 110 18.37 3.10 4.94
N ASN A 111 19.09 3.71 5.88
CA ASN A 111 18.82 3.67 7.32
C ASN A 111 17.89 4.79 7.80
N GLY A 112 17.44 5.70 6.93
CA GLY A 112 16.58 6.83 7.30
C GLY A 112 17.31 7.98 8.00
N GLU A 113 18.64 7.96 8.10
CA GLU A 113 19.43 9.04 8.70
C GLU A 113 19.54 10.26 7.77
N ARG A 114 19.27 10.07 6.47
CA ARG A 114 19.25 11.12 5.44
C ARG A 114 18.13 10.86 4.44
N ASN A 115 17.52 11.92 3.94
CA ASN A 115 16.51 11.83 2.90
C ASN A 115 17.13 11.86 1.51
N LEU A 116 16.43 11.28 0.53
CA LEU A 116 16.73 11.52 -0.88
C LEU A 116 16.44 13.00 -1.20
N THR A 117 17.36 13.65 -1.90
CA THR A 117 17.14 15.01 -2.42
C THR A 117 16.36 14.93 -3.73
N VAL A 118 15.80 16.06 -4.17
CA VAL A 118 15.13 16.14 -5.47
C VAL A 118 16.07 15.74 -6.62
N ASP A 119 17.35 16.10 -6.54
CA ASP A 119 18.32 15.74 -7.57
C ASP A 119 18.64 14.24 -7.57
N HIS A 120 18.74 13.61 -6.39
CA HIS A 120 18.86 12.15 -6.30
C HIS A 120 17.64 11.47 -6.95
N ILE A 121 16.42 11.94 -6.63
CA ILE A 121 15.17 11.39 -7.17
C ILE A 121 15.15 11.49 -8.69
N ARG A 122 15.50 12.65 -9.25
CA ARG A 122 15.57 12.84 -10.72
C ARG A 122 16.60 11.91 -11.37
N ALA A 123 17.77 11.76 -10.76
CA ALA A 123 18.83 10.90 -11.28
C ALA A 123 18.43 9.42 -11.25
N LEU A 124 17.84 8.96 -10.14
CA LEU A 124 17.33 7.59 -9.99
C LEU A 124 16.18 7.32 -10.98
N ALA A 125 15.19 8.22 -11.04
CA ALA A 125 14.07 8.13 -11.98
C ALA A 125 14.56 8.00 -13.44
N LYS A 126 15.56 8.80 -13.81
CA LYS A 126 16.20 8.73 -15.14
C LYS A 126 16.91 7.40 -15.38
N ARG A 127 17.68 6.89 -14.40
CA ARG A 127 18.41 5.62 -14.55
C ARG A 127 17.48 4.42 -14.71
N PHE A 128 16.43 4.35 -13.90
CA PHE A 128 15.52 3.22 -13.89
C PHE A 128 14.32 3.38 -14.83
N ASN A 129 14.23 4.52 -15.52
CA ASN A 129 13.13 4.85 -16.43
C ASN A 129 11.75 4.75 -15.74
N VAL A 130 11.64 5.35 -14.56
CA VAL A 130 10.40 5.40 -13.76
C VAL A 130 9.98 6.84 -13.48
N SER A 131 8.70 7.07 -13.12
CA SER A 131 8.26 8.39 -12.66
C SER A 131 8.96 8.78 -11.35
N THR A 132 9.22 10.08 -11.16
CA THR A 132 9.69 10.61 -9.88
C THR A 132 8.71 10.36 -8.74
N ASP A 133 7.41 10.19 -9.05
CA ASP A 133 6.35 9.92 -8.07
C ASP A 133 6.55 8.59 -7.32
N VAL A 134 7.35 7.68 -7.88
CA VAL A 134 7.72 6.44 -7.20
C VAL A 134 8.47 6.71 -5.89
N PHE A 135 9.23 7.81 -5.82
CA PHE A 135 10.09 8.14 -4.68
C PHE A 135 9.51 9.18 -3.72
N ILE A 136 8.36 9.79 -4.07
CA ILE A 136 7.77 10.91 -3.34
C ILE A 136 6.50 10.44 -2.66
N GLU A 137 6.29 10.85 -1.41
CA GLU A 137 5.03 10.55 -0.71
C GLU A 137 3.84 11.11 -1.50
N PRO A 138 2.75 10.33 -1.63
CA PRO A 138 1.57 10.82 -2.32
C PRO A 138 1.04 12.04 -1.58
N ALA A 139 0.72 13.10 -2.31
CA ALA A 139 0.10 14.28 -1.73
C ALA A 139 -1.20 13.83 -1.02
N HIS A 140 -1.30 14.04 0.29
CA HIS A 140 -2.57 13.87 0.99
C HIS A 140 -3.54 14.89 0.39
N HIS A 141 -4.40 14.45 -0.52
CA HIS A 141 -5.61 15.19 -0.84
C HIS A 141 -6.49 15.08 0.41
N ILE A 142 -6.45 16.12 1.24
CA ILE A 142 -7.50 16.35 2.23
C ILE A 142 -8.75 16.64 1.39
N ALA A 143 -9.58 15.61 1.19
CA ALA A 143 -10.95 15.82 0.72
C ALA A 143 -11.66 16.63 1.80
N GLY A 144 -11.87 17.91 1.52
CA GLY A 144 -12.76 18.79 2.29
C GLY A 144 -14.22 18.59 1.91
#